data_AF-A0A1Y1UKL2-F1
#
_entry.id   AF-A0A1Y1UKL2-F1
#
_cell.length_a   1.000
_cell.length_b   1.000
_cell.length_c   1.000
_cell.angle_alpha   90.00
_cell.angle_beta   90.00
_cell.angle_gamma   90.00
#
_symmetry.space_group_name_H-M   'P 1'
#
loop_
_entity.id
_entity.type
_entity.pdbx_description
1 polymer ?
#
loop_
_entity_poly.entity_id
_entity_poly.type
_entity_poly.pdbx_seq_one_letter_code
_entity_poly.pdbx_strand_id
1 'polypeptide(L)'
;MTSVIPPSVPTVKWTGVDIGPWSSVLQAFHTAIKSHWKVPIEIEYIELNILEDTRNIVNGSGNTAHPSSSSSSSSSPPPHPPPSSSSSSSPLSDLLESSSASLPPHLITLLFTITELFTQSRQRTLALLRSLSACPSGTLFLVCDSASDLADFELGTQGRKWPVYMILDMIMGVKSSQGTKATSSSSSSTTTTTTTTSSSSASSSPSVSASSEPTWELIHSENSRWYRLPDGLGTHWPVKLENTRYWSRLYRRV
;
A
#
# COMPACT_ATOMS: atom_id res chain seq x y z
N MET A 1 -32.41 33.80 21.66
CA MET A 1 -32.30 32.64 20.76
C MET A 1 -30.88 32.60 20.23
N THR A 2 -30.04 31.76 20.83
CA THR A 2 -28.65 31.55 20.42
C THR A 2 -28.65 30.83 19.07
N SER A 3 -28.08 31.47 18.06
CA SER A 3 -27.86 30.88 16.74
C SER A 3 -26.94 29.69 16.87
N VAL A 4 -27.49 28.48 16.82
CA VAL A 4 -26.73 27.24 16.70
C VAL A 4 -26.12 27.24 15.30
N ILE A 5 -24.82 27.52 15.22
CA ILE A 5 -24.04 27.40 13.99
C ILE A 5 -24.16 25.93 13.56
N PRO A 6 -24.65 25.61 12.35
CA PRO A 6 -24.69 24.23 11.89
C PRO A 6 -23.26 23.68 11.87
N PRO A 7 -23.03 22.41 12.27
CA PRO A 7 -21.70 21.81 12.22
C PRO A 7 -21.16 22.00 10.81
N SER A 8 -20.03 22.70 10.70
CA SER A 8 -19.37 22.96 9.42
C SER A 8 -19.19 21.64 8.70
N VAL A 9 -19.72 21.51 7.49
CA VAL A 9 -19.49 20.32 6.65
C VAL A 9 -17.98 20.10 6.58
N PRO A 10 -17.48 18.89 6.91
CA PRO A 10 -16.03 18.66 6.95
C PRO A 10 -15.44 18.93 5.57
N THR A 11 -14.44 19.81 5.52
CA THR A 11 -13.66 20.05 4.30
C THR A 11 -12.80 18.81 4.06
N VAL A 12 -13.11 18.08 2.99
CA VAL A 12 -12.30 16.93 2.57
C VAL A 12 -11.19 17.45 1.68
N LYS A 13 -9.95 17.11 1.99
CA LYS A 13 -8.82 17.29 1.06
C LYS A 13 -8.48 15.95 0.44
N TRP A 14 -8.41 15.90 -0.88
CA TRP A 14 -7.93 14.76 -1.64
C TRP A 14 -6.66 15.16 -2.37
N THR A 15 -5.63 14.34 -2.23
CA THR A 15 -4.37 14.50 -2.96
C THR A 15 -4.15 13.29 -3.84
N GLY A 16 -4.19 13.50 -5.16
CA GLY A 16 -3.86 12.49 -6.16
C GLY A 16 -2.36 12.52 -6.47
N VAL A 17 -1.74 11.35 -6.55
CA VAL A 17 -0.33 11.21 -6.93
C VAL A 17 -0.23 10.17 -8.04
N ASP A 18 0.25 10.56 -9.21
CA ASP A 18 0.35 9.68 -10.39
C ASP A 18 1.53 10.09 -11.30
N ILE A 19 1.96 9.18 -12.17
CA ILE A 19 3.11 9.33 -13.07
C ILE A 19 2.75 9.98 -14.41
N GLY A 20 1.46 10.23 -14.67
CA GLY A 20 0.95 10.63 -15.97
C GLY A 20 0.44 12.08 -16.07
N PRO A 21 0.29 12.60 -17.31
CA PRO A 21 -0.29 13.92 -17.56
C PRO A 21 -1.82 13.87 -17.52
N TRP A 22 -2.40 13.61 -16.33
CA TRP A 22 -3.84 13.47 -16.12
C TRP A 22 -4.59 14.79 -15.93
N SER A 23 -3.91 15.93 -16.08
CA SER A 23 -4.44 17.26 -15.73
C SER A 23 -5.80 17.57 -16.34
N SER A 24 -6.03 17.22 -17.61
CA SER A 24 -7.30 17.44 -18.29
C SER A 24 -8.44 16.59 -17.72
N VAL A 25 -8.18 15.31 -17.44
CA VAL A 25 -9.13 14.37 -16.83
C VAL A 25 -9.47 14.82 -15.41
N LEU A 26 -8.45 15.17 -14.62
CA LEU A 26 -8.60 15.65 -13.25
C LEU A 26 -9.34 16.98 -13.19
N GLN A 27 -9.11 17.89 -14.14
CA GLN A 27 -9.85 19.13 -14.24
C GLN A 27 -11.33 18.88 -14.56
N ALA A 28 -11.63 17.95 -15.46
CA ALA A 28 -13.02 17.55 -15.75
C ALA A 28 -13.69 16.93 -14.52
N PHE A 29 -12.99 16.04 -13.80
CA PHE A 29 -13.47 15.42 -12.57
C PHE A 29 -13.72 16.45 -11.47
N HIS A 30 -12.77 17.35 -11.22
CA HIS A 30 -12.91 18.45 -10.27
C HIS A 30 -14.08 19.37 -10.62
N THR A 31 -14.25 19.68 -11.90
CA THR A 31 -15.40 20.46 -12.39
C THR A 31 -16.70 19.74 -12.09
N ALA A 32 -16.80 18.44 -12.38
CA ALA A 32 -17.98 17.64 -12.10
C ALA A 32 -18.33 17.62 -10.61
N ILE A 33 -17.35 17.36 -9.72
CA ILE A 33 -17.60 17.33 -8.27
C ILE A 33 -18.09 18.69 -7.76
N LYS A 34 -17.43 19.79 -8.15
CA LYS A 34 -17.81 21.12 -7.67
C LYS A 34 -19.14 21.61 -8.22
N SER A 35 -19.35 21.48 -9.53
CA SER A 35 -20.52 22.08 -10.19
C SER A 35 -21.76 21.19 -10.15
N HIS A 36 -21.62 19.88 -10.30
CA HIS A 36 -22.76 18.96 -10.38
C HIS A 36 -23.08 18.38 -9.01
N TRP A 37 -22.07 17.89 -8.28
CA TRP A 37 -22.29 17.21 -6.99
C TRP A 37 -22.28 18.17 -5.80
N LYS A 38 -21.69 19.36 -5.95
CA LYS A 38 -21.61 20.42 -4.94
C LYS A 38 -20.97 19.95 -3.63
N VAL A 39 -20.01 19.04 -3.72
CA VAL A 39 -19.26 18.54 -2.55
C VAL A 39 -18.11 19.52 -2.24
N PRO A 40 -17.97 20.00 -0.99
CA PRO A 40 -16.87 20.86 -0.59
C PRO A 40 -15.59 20.04 -0.44
N ILE A 41 -14.91 19.80 -1.56
CA ILE A 41 -13.65 19.07 -1.63
C ILE A 41 -12.52 19.98 -2.16
N GLU A 42 -11.39 19.94 -1.49
CA GLU A 42 -10.12 20.48 -1.98
C GLU A 42 -9.37 19.37 -2.71
N ILE A 43 -8.91 19.65 -3.93
CA ILE A 43 -8.25 18.67 -4.79
C ILE A 43 -6.85 19.20 -5.11
N GLU A 44 -5.85 18.40 -4.79
CA GLU A 44 -4.46 18.61 -5.15
C GLU A 44 -3.98 17.44 -6.01
N TYR A 45 -3.13 17.72 -7.01
CA TYR A 45 -2.52 16.69 -7.85
C TYR A 45 -1.02 16.88 -7.90
N ILE A 46 -0.29 15.79 -7.66
CA ILE A 46 1.16 15.74 -7.68
C ILE A 46 1.57 14.76 -8.78
N GLU A 47 2.19 15.27 -9.83
CA GLU A 47 2.81 14.44 -10.86
C GLU A 47 4.15 13.89 -10.32
N LEU A 48 4.16 12.62 -9.93
CA LEU A 48 5.29 11.97 -9.27
C LEU A 48 5.33 10.48 -9.58
N ASN A 49 6.52 10.00 -9.96
CA ASN A 49 6.79 8.56 -10.01
C ASN A 49 7.05 7.98 -8.61
N ILE A 50 5.98 7.56 -7.95
CA ILE A 50 6.02 6.98 -6.59
C ILE A 50 6.99 5.79 -6.50
N LEU A 51 7.05 4.94 -7.53
CA LEU A 51 7.94 3.78 -7.54
C LEU A 51 9.42 4.16 -7.71
N GLU A 52 9.71 5.26 -8.39
CA GLU A 52 11.08 5.78 -8.50
C GLU A 52 11.49 6.59 -7.27
N ASP A 53 10.59 7.38 -6.71
CA ASP A 53 10.85 8.21 -5.53
C ASP A 53 11.21 7.36 -4.29
N THR A 54 10.53 6.22 -4.12
CA THR A 54 10.86 5.24 -3.07
C THR A 54 12.27 4.65 -3.19
N ARG A 55 12.92 4.75 -4.36
CA ARG A 55 14.32 4.34 -4.56
C ARG A 55 15.29 5.26 -3.81
N ASN A 56 14.99 6.56 -3.75
CA ASN A 56 15.80 7.54 -3.03
C ASN A 56 15.70 7.34 -1.52
N ILE A 57 14.52 6.93 -1.03
CA ILE A 57 14.29 6.58 0.38
C ILE A 57 15.12 5.34 0.77
N VAL A 58 15.11 4.29 -0.05
CA VAL A 58 15.85 3.05 0.23
C VAL A 58 17.36 3.24 0.10
N ASN A 59 17.82 4.03 -0.88
CA ASN A 59 19.25 4.27 -1.11
C ASN A 59 19.84 5.35 -0.18
N GLY A 60 19.02 6.25 0.38
CA GLY A 60 19.46 7.25 1.36
C GLY A 60 19.91 6.68 2.71
N SER A 61 19.60 5.40 2.99
CA SER A 61 20.13 4.66 4.15
C SER A 61 21.41 3.87 3.85
N GLY A 62 21.94 3.96 2.62
CA GLY A 62 23.15 3.27 2.21
C GLY A 62 24.25 4.25 1.83
N ASN A 63 25.17 4.53 2.75
CA ASN A 63 26.53 4.93 2.36
C ASN A 63 27.16 3.75 1.59
N THR A 64 26.87 3.61 0.31
CA THR A 64 27.66 2.78 -0.60
C THR A 64 28.87 3.59 -1.03
N ALA A 65 29.87 3.62 -0.14
CA ALA A 65 31.22 3.95 -0.52
C ALA A 65 31.67 2.91 -1.57
N HIS A 66 31.77 3.32 -2.83
CA HIS A 66 32.50 2.58 -3.84
C HIS A 66 34.00 2.62 -3.48
N PRO A 67 34.73 1.49 -3.48
CA PRO A 67 36.18 1.54 -3.41
C PRO A 67 36.71 1.96 -4.78
N SER A 68 37.10 3.22 -4.91
CA SER A 68 37.88 3.68 -6.06
C SER A 68 39.32 3.21 -5.93
N SER A 69 39.75 2.44 -6.91
CA SER A 69 41.12 1.98 -7.15
C SER A 69 42.15 3.11 -7.06
N SER A 70 43.26 2.79 -6.40
CA SER A 70 44.46 3.61 -6.27
C SER A 70 45.13 3.94 -7.61
N SER A 71 45.36 5.23 -7.86
CA SER A 71 46.56 5.69 -8.59
C SER A 71 46.89 7.14 -8.20
N SER A 72 48.18 7.36 -7.98
CA SER A 72 48.91 8.50 -7.42
C SER A 72 48.78 9.87 -8.11
N SER A 73 48.89 10.93 -7.30
CA SER A 73 49.83 12.08 -7.41
C SER A 73 49.25 13.52 -7.35
N SER A 74 49.70 14.24 -6.31
CA SER A 74 49.99 15.69 -6.18
C SER A 74 48.96 16.80 -6.47
N SER A 75 48.88 17.72 -5.49
CA SER A 75 48.62 19.19 -5.55
C SER A 75 47.28 19.67 -4.95
N SER A 76 47.35 20.34 -3.80
CA SER A 76 46.22 21.04 -3.13
C SER A 76 45.83 22.36 -3.81
N PRO A 77 44.55 22.76 -3.75
CA PRO A 77 44.15 24.14 -3.39
C PRO A 77 42.94 24.16 -2.39
N PRO A 78 42.44 25.33 -1.92
CA PRO A 78 41.99 25.59 -0.52
C PRO A 78 40.60 25.01 -0.15
N PRO A 79 40.25 24.94 1.14
CA PRO A 79 38.93 24.46 1.57
C PRO A 79 37.85 25.50 1.25
N HIS A 80 37.01 25.18 0.27
CA HIS A 80 35.69 25.80 0.13
C HIS A 80 34.79 25.32 1.28
N PRO A 81 33.90 26.17 1.84
CA PRO A 81 32.91 25.72 2.81
C PRO A 81 32.03 24.64 2.16
N PRO A 82 31.66 23.57 2.89
CA PRO A 82 30.80 22.53 2.34
C PRO A 82 29.48 23.16 1.87
N PRO A 83 28.94 22.78 0.70
CA PRO A 83 27.63 23.23 0.29
C PRO A 83 26.64 22.77 1.36
N SER A 84 25.83 23.72 1.83
CA SER A 84 24.69 23.48 2.69
C SER A 84 23.91 22.28 2.17
N SER A 85 23.87 21.22 2.98
CA SER A 85 23.05 20.04 2.76
C SER A 85 21.58 20.48 2.74
N SER A 86 21.08 20.84 1.57
CA SER A 86 19.65 20.85 1.32
C SER A 86 19.22 19.40 1.42
N SER A 87 18.56 19.07 2.53
CA SER A 87 17.87 17.79 2.68
C SER A 87 16.82 17.71 1.57
N SER A 88 17.16 17.05 0.47
CA SER A 88 16.19 16.70 -0.57
C SER A 88 15.26 15.65 0.01
N SER A 89 14.25 16.07 0.76
CA SER A 89 13.15 15.20 1.15
C SER A 89 12.48 14.69 -0.12
N SER A 90 12.20 13.38 -0.16
CA SER A 90 11.39 12.82 -1.22
C SER A 90 9.96 13.39 -1.11
N PRO A 91 9.32 13.83 -2.21
CA PRO A 91 7.94 14.34 -2.17
C PRO A 91 6.95 13.38 -1.53
N LEU A 92 7.17 12.05 -1.64
CA LEU A 92 6.37 11.07 -0.92
C LEU A 92 6.55 11.15 0.60
N SER A 93 7.77 11.38 1.09
CA SER A 93 8.01 11.54 2.53
C SER A 93 7.33 12.80 3.05
N ASP A 94 7.42 13.91 2.33
CA ASP A 94 6.73 15.16 2.67
C ASP A 94 5.20 15.00 2.72
N LEU A 95 4.63 14.14 1.88
CA LEU A 95 3.20 13.83 1.88
C LEU A 95 2.79 12.97 3.10
N LEU A 96 3.62 12.01 3.48
CA LEU A 96 3.32 11.05 4.55
C LEU A 96 3.63 11.65 5.94
N GLU A 97 4.60 12.55 6.02
CA GLU A 97 5.05 13.18 7.26
C GLU A 97 4.33 14.51 7.52
N SER A 98 4.01 14.78 8.78
CA SER A 98 3.33 16.00 9.23
C SER A 98 4.18 17.28 9.12
N SER A 99 5.41 17.21 8.61
CA SER A 99 6.47 18.19 8.88
C SER A 99 6.59 19.33 7.86
N SER A 100 5.98 19.24 6.66
CA SER A 100 6.23 20.24 5.60
C SER A 100 5.00 20.82 4.86
N ALA A 101 3.81 20.19 4.86
CA ALA A 101 2.57 20.80 4.32
C ALA A 101 1.31 20.15 4.92
N SER A 102 0.15 20.81 4.74
CA SER A 102 -1.22 20.45 5.19
C SER A 102 -1.43 19.03 5.75
N LEU A 103 -2.02 18.94 6.95
CA LEU A 103 -2.59 17.75 7.62
C LEU A 103 -2.25 16.37 6.98
N PRO A 104 -1.50 15.49 7.68
CA PRO A 104 -1.14 14.18 7.17
C PRO A 104 -2.37 13.33 6.80
N PRO A 105 -2.23 12.34 5.90
CA PRO A 105 -3.37 11.56 5.43
C PRO A 105 -3.99 10.75 6.58
N HIS A 106 -5.30 10.92 6.76
CA HIS A 106 -6.09 10.08 7.65
C HIS A 106 -6.49 8.75 6.97
N LEU A 107 -6.52 8.73 5.62
CA LEU A 107 -6.86 7.57 4.81
C LEU A 107 -6.00 7.57 3.54
N ILE A 108 -5.35 6.44 3.28
CA ILE A 108 -4.63 6.14 2.05
C ILE A 108 -5.39 5.04 1.32
N THR A 109 -5.58 5.18 0.02
CA THR A 109 -6.30 4.18 -0.79
C THR A 109 -5.44 3.68 -1.93
N LEU A 110 -5.45 2.37 -2.16
CA LEU A 110 -4.88 1.73 -3.34
C LEU A 110 -5.95 0.83 -3.96
N LEU A 111 -6.47 1.22 -5.12
CA LEU A 111 -7.66 0.62 -5.73
C LEU A 111 -7.30 0.04 -7.10
N PHE A 112 -7.41 -1.28 -7.24
CA PHE A 112 -7.25 -2.06 -8.48
C PHE A 112 -5.88 -1.96 -9.16
N THR A 113 -4.84 -1.63 -8.41
CA THR A 113 -3.48 -1.47 -8.96
C THR A 113 -2.41 -2.30 -8.26
N ILE A 114 -2.68 -2.91 -7.08
CA ILE A 114 -1.60 -3.55 -6.31
C ILE A 114 -1.02 -4.75 -7.04
N THR A 115 -1.87 -5.52 -7.72
CA THR A 115 -1.43 -6.65 -8.56
C THR A 115 -0.51 -6.17 -9.68
N GLU A 116 -0.88 -5.10 -10.39
CA GLU A 116 -0.07 -4.53 -11.47
C GLU A 116 1.26 -3.98 -10.96
N LEU A 117 1.26 -3.25 -9.83
CA LEU A 117 2.49 -2.73 -9.21
C LEU A 117 3.47 -3.86 -8.88
N PHE A 118 2.97 -4.95 -8.31
CA PHE A 118 3.78 -6.14 -8.02
C PHE A 118 4.33 -6.80 -9.28
N THR A 119 3.55 -6.85 -10.37
CA THR A 119 4.00 -7.37 -11.68
C THR A 119 5.06 -6.47 -12.32
N GLN A 120 4.91 -5.14 -12.23
CA GLN A 120 5.86 -4.19 -12.81
C GLN A 120 7.19 -4.17 -12.04
N SER A 121 7.16 -4.11 -10.71
CA SER A 121 8.36 -4.15 -9.89
C SER A 121 8.07 -4.55 -8.45
N ARG A 122 8.44 -5.79 -8.11
CA ARG A 122 8.36 -6.30 -6.73
C ARG A 122 9.12 -5.43 -5.73
N GLN A 123 10.39 -5.13 -6.01
CA GLN A 123 11.26 -4.42 -5.08
C GLN A 123 10.73 -3.02 -4.76
N ARG A 124 10.27 -2.29 -5.79
CA ARG A 124 9.74 -0.93 -5.63
C ARG A 124 8.39 -0.93 -4.93
N THR A 125 7.51 -1.88 -5.25
CA THR A 125 6.21 -2.02 -4.56
C THR A 125 6.41 -2.35 -3.08
N LEU A 126 7.37 -3.22 -2.75
CA LEU A 126 7.73 -3.49 -1.36
C LEU A 126 8.31 -2.25 -0.65
N ALA A 127 9.12 -1.45 -1.34
CA ALA A 127 9.65 -0.20 -0.79
C ALA A 127 8.54 0.82 -0.52
N LEU A 128 7.61 0.98 -1.46
CA LEU A 128 6.42 1.82 -1.31
C LEU A 128 5.56 1.39 -0.12
N LEU A 129 5.18 0.11 -0.03
CA LEU A 129 4.35 -0.37 1.08
C LEU A 129 5.02 -0.16 2.44
N ARG A 130 6.35 -0.28 2.51
CA ARG A 130 7.11 0.01 3.73
C ARG A 130 7.18 1.50 4.04
N SER A 131 7.30 2.38 3.04
CA SER A 131 7.38 3.83 3.27
C SER A 131 6.09 4.38 3.90
N LEU A 132 4.94 3.73 3.67
CA LEU A 132 3.67 4.09 4.32
C LEU A 132 3.76 4.06 5.86
N SER A 133 4.69 3.31 6.45
CA SER A 133 4.91 3.31 7.91
C SER A 133 5.35 4.66 8.50
N ALA A 134 5.77 5.60 7.65
CA ALA A 134 6.07 6.98 8.03
C ALA A 134 4.81 7.81 8.39
N CYS A 135 3.61 7.34 8.03
CA CYS A 135 2.37 8.01 8.40
C CYS A 135 2.15 8.03 9.92
N PRO A 136 1.41 9.03 10.44
CA PRO A 136 1.02 9.05 11.84
C PRO A 136 0.22 7.82 12.28
N SER A 137 0.32 7.49 13.57
CA SER A 137 -0.56 6.49 14.19
C SER A 137 -2.02 6.90 14.03
N GLY A 138 -2.89 5.92 13.77
CA GLY A 138 -4.31 6.12 13.46
C GLY A 138 -4.62 6.28 11.96
N THR A 139 -3.63 6.52 11.09
CA THR A 139 -3.86 6.56 9.63
C THR A 139 -4.41 5.23 9.13
N LEU A 140 -5.46 5.30 8.30
CA LEU A 140 -6.07 4.14 7.65
C LEU A 140 -5.43 3.87 6.29
N PHE A 141 -5.29 2.60 5.94
CA PHE A 141 -4.85 2.17 4.62
C PHE A 141 -5.82 1.15 4.05
N LEU A 142 -6.57 1.55 3.02
CA LEU A 142 -7.54 0.73 2.31
C LEU A 142 -6.94 0.23 1.00
N VAL A 143 -6.89 -1.09 0.86
CA VAL A 143 -6.56 -1.73 -0.41
C VAL A 143 -7.78 -2.48 -0.91
N CYS A 144 -8.14 -2.28 -2.17
CA CYS A 144 -9.15 -3.05 -2.87
C CYS A 144 -8.59 -3.44 -4.23
N ASP A 145 -8.70 -4.69 -4.64
CA ASP A 145 -8.27 -5.12 -5.97
C ASP A 145 -9.19 -6.24 -6.47
N SER A 146 -9.09 -6.55 -7.76
CA SER A 146 -9.77 -7.67 -8.37
C SER A 146 -9.39 -8.96 -7.67
N ALA A 147 -10.41 -9.76 -7.34
CA ALA A 147 -10.23 -11.16 -6.94
C ALA A 147 -10.26 -11.99 -8.22
N SER A 148 -9.29 -11.78 -9.10
CA SER A 148 -9.09 -12.57 -10.32
C SER A 148 -8.09 -13.70 -10.05
N ASP A 149 -8.17 -14.77 -10.85
CA ASP A 149 -7.24 -15.91 -10.75
C ASP A 149 -5.82 -15.55 -11.23
N LEU A 150 -5.62 -14.30 -11.70
CA LEU A 150 -4.32 -13.71 -12.01
C LEU A 150 -3.63 -13.08 -10.78
N ALA A 151 -4.28 -13.08 -9.62
CA ALA A 151 -3.74 -12.53 -8.37
C ALA A 151 -2.83 -13.52 -7.59
N ASP A 152 -2.26 -14.50 -8.29
CA ASP A 152 -1.30 -15.45 -7.75
C ASP A 152 0.12 -14.91 -7.92
N PHE A 153 0.81 -14.69 -6.81
CA PHE A 153 2.15 -14.15 -6.79
C PHE A 153 3.17 -15.18 -6.28
N GLU A 154 4.26 -15.37 -7.02
CA GLU A 154 5.29 -16.35 -6.67
C GLU A 154 6.27 -15.80 -5.61
N LEU A 155 6.39 -16.54 -4.51
CA LEU A 155 7.26 -16.20 -3.39
C LEU A 155 8.28 -17.32 -3.13
N GLY A 156 9.56 -16.91 -2.99
CA GLY A 156 10.67 -17.80 -2.66
C GLY A 156 11.28 -18.50 -3.86
N THR A 157 12.41 -19.20 -3.63
CA THR A 157 13.17 -19.92 -4.66
C THR A 157 12.42 -21.11 -5.25
N GLN A 158 11.37 -21.56 -4.56
CA GLN A 158 10.52 -22.69 -4.94
C GLN A 158 9.28 -22.27 -5.76
N GLY A 159 9.11 -20.99 -6.06
CA GLY A 159 8.01 -20.50 -6.91
C GLY A 159 6.60 -20.75 -6.38
N ARG A 160 6.42 -20.83 -5.05
CA ARG A 160 5.08 -21.07 -4.49
C ARG A 160 4.20 -19.85 -4.72
N LYS A 161 3.01 -20.08 -5.25
CA LYS A 161 2.01 -19.05 -5.51
C LYS A 161 1.19 -18.76 -4.26
N TRP A 162 1.01 -17.48 -3.97
CA TRP A 162 0.20 -16.98 -2.87
C TRP A 162 -0.71 -15.87 -3.39
N PRO A 163 -1.96 -15.78 -2.90
CA PRO A 163 -2.81 -14.63 -3.19
C PRO A 163 -2.14 -13.33 -2.75
N VAL A 164 -2.19 -12.28 -3.58
CA VAL A 164 -1.56 -10.98 -3.31
C VAL A 164 -1.93 -10.41 -1.93
N TYR A 165 -3.18 -10.59 -1.48
CA TYR A 165 -3.60 -10.12 -0.15
C TYR A 165 -2.83 -10.77 1.00
N MET A 166 -2.40 -12.05 0.87
CA MET A 166 -1.62 -12.72 1.91
C MET A 166 -0.22 -12.12 2.00
N ILE A 167 0.35 -11.77 0.86
CA ILE A 167 1.65 -11.12 0.78
C ILE A 167 1.57 -9.73 1.39
N LEU A 168 0.50 -8.99 1.09
CA LEU A 168 0.22 -7.71 1.72
C LEU A 168 0.12 -7.85 3.24
N ASP A 169 -0.67 -8.78 3.76
CA ASP A 169 -0.80 -9.04 5.21
C ASP A 169 0.56 -9.33 5.86
N MET A 170 1.43 -10.12 5.19
CA MET A 170 2.81 -10.38 5.66
C MET A 170 3.68 -9.13 5.68
N ILE A 171 3.64 -8.30 4.62
CA ILE A 171 4.44 -7.06 4.52
C ILE A 171 4.03 -6.05 5.59
N MET A 172 2.72 -5.95 5.86
CA MET A 172 2.16 -5.05 6.86
C MET A 172 2.39 -5.56 8.30
N GLY A 173 2.98 -6.74 8.47
CA GLY A 173 3.30 -7.31 9.79
C GLY A 173 2.08 -7.83 10.54
N VAL A 174 0.98 -8.11 9.85
CA VAL A 174 -0.26 -8.58 10.49
C VAL A 174 -0.09 -10.02 10.94
N LYS A 175 -0.28 -10.27 12.23
CA LYS A 175 -0.33 -11.63 12.78
C LYS A 175 -1.58 -12.32 12.24
N SER A 176 -1.42 -13.47 11.61
CA SER A 176 -2.55 -14.27 11.16
C SER A 176 -3.37 -14.72 12.37
N SER A 177 -4.54 -14.13 12.58
CA SER A 177 -5.56 -14.72 13.43
C SER A 177 -6.08 -15.97 12.70
N GLN A 178 -5.61 -17.15 13.09
CA GLN A 178 -6.15 -18.41 12.61
C GLN A 178 -7.68 -18.40 12.77
N GLY A 179 -8.39 -18.75 11.69
CA GLY A 179 -9.82 -18.55 11.54
C GLY A 179 -10.67 -19.24 12.60
N THR A 180 -11.66 -18.51 13.10
CA THR A 180 -12.88 -19.10 13.66
C THR A 180 -13.61 -19.81 12.52
N LYS A 181 -13.49 -21.13 12.49
CA LYS A 181 -14.19 -22.03 11.57
C LYS A 181 -15.70 -21.86 11.77
N ALA A 182 -16.38 -21.26 10.80
CA ALA A 182 -17.82 -21.35 10.68
C ALA A 182 -18.16 -22.81 10.33
N THR A 183 -18.70 -23.55 11.29
CA THR A 183 -19.10 -24.94 11.15
C THR A 183 -20.37 -25.03 10.30
N SER A 184 -20.22 -25.23 8.98
CA SER A 184 -21.29 -25.79 8.16
C SER A 184 -21.19 -27.32 8.24
N SER A 185 -22.10 -27.91 9.00
CA SER A 185 -22.29 -29.35 9.13
C SER A 185 -22.80 -29.96 7.83
N SER A 186 -22.01 -30.83 7.22
CA SER A 186 -22.52 -31.87 6.32
C SER A 186 -21.71 -33.14 6.56
N SER A 187 -22.33 -34.04 7.30
CA SER A 187 -21.87 -35.37 7.69
C SER A 187 -21.69 -36.26 6.46
N SER A 188 -20.55 -36.93 6.35
CA SER A 188 -20.42 -38.26 5.73
C SER A 188 -19.12 -38.91 6.19
N SER A 189 -19.31 -39.91 7.03
CA SER A 189 -18.32 -40.82 7.63
C SER A 189 -17.76 -41.79 6.61
N THR A 190 -16.44 -42.05 6.63
CA THR A 190 -15.89 -43.40 6.42
C THR A 190 -14.52 -43.49 7.11
N THR A 191 -14.41 -44.53 7.94
CA THR A 191 -13.28 -44.96 8.76
C THR A 191 -12.28 -45.76 7.93
N THR A 192 -10.97 -45.48 8.04
CA THR A 192 -9.93 -46.52 7.93
C THR A 192 -8.72 -46.17 8.80
N THR A 193 -8.38 -47.12 9.66
CA THR A 193 -7.26 -47.15 10.60
C THR A 193 -5.98 -47.61 9.91
N THR A 194 -4.85 -46.93 10.10
CA THR A 194 -3.53 -47.58 10.07
C THR A 194 -2.49 -46.84 10.90
N THR A 195 -1.81 -47.64 11.73
CA THR A 195 -0.77 -47.30 12.69
C THR A 195 0.61 -47.42 12.04
N THR A 196 1.48 -46.40 12.13
CA THR A 196 2.94 -46.63 12.10
C THR A 196 3.72 -45.55 12.84
N THR A 197 4.69 -46.05 13.62
CA THR A 197 5.56 -45.45 14.63
C THR A 197 6.77 -44.70 14.06
N SER A 198 7.37 -43.83 14.90
CA SER A 198 8.76 -43.32 14.89
C SER A 198 9.16 -42.36 13.75
N SER A 199 10.01 -41.35 13.89
CA SER A 199 10.96 -40.95 14.95
C SER A 199 11.41 -39.50 14.71
N SER A 200 11.79 -38.86 15.81
CA SER A 200 12.48 -37.59 15.98
C SER A 200 13.68 -37.32 15.06
N SER A 201 13.77 -36.10 14.54
CA SER A 201 15.04 -35.39 14.34
C SER A 201 14.80 -33.88 14.35
N ALA A 202 15.20 -33.25 15.45
CA ALA A 202 15.28 -31.81 15.58
C ALA A 202 16.38 -31.27 14.65
N SER A 203 16.02 -30.36 13.76
CA SER A 203 16.97 -29.52 13.05
C SER A 203 16.56 -28.05 13.25
N SER A 204 17.48 -27.37 13.94
CA SER A 204 17.53 -25.97 14.29
C SER A 204 17.28 -25.09 13.05
N SER A 205 16.12 -24.46 13.01
CA SER A 205 15.86 -23.34 12.10
C SER A 205 16.49 -22.07 12.66
N PRO A 206 17.17 -21.26 11.83
CA PRO A 206 17.88 -20.08 12.29
C PRO A 206 16.88 -19.02 12.78
N SER A 207 17.08 -18.59 14.02
CA SER A 207 16.36 -17.47 14.62
C SER A 207 16.73 -16.17 13.91
N VAL A 208 15.89 -15.73 12.97
CA VAL A 208 15.88 -14.32 12.55
C VAL A 208 15.04 -13.57 13.58
N SER A 209 15.71 -13.17 14.66
CA SER A 209 15.17 -12.23 15.63
C SER A 209 15.12 -10.83 15.01
N ALA A 210 13.96 -10.47 14.47
CA ALA A 210 13.55 -9.08 14.33
C ALA A 210 12.09 -8.99 14.79
N SER A 211 11.89 -9.06 16.10
CA SER A 211 10.62 -8.70 16.74
C SER A 211 10.47 -7.17 16.69
N SER A 212 10.31 -6.63 15.49
CA SER A 212 9.69 -5.32 15.33
C SER A 212 8.21 -5.53 15.63
N GLU A 213 7.68 -4.82 16.63
CA GLU A 213 6.23 -4.76 16.86
C GLU A 213 5.50 -4.45 15.53
N PRO A 214 4.32 -5.04 15.30
CA PRO A 214 3.59 -4.81 14.06
C PRO A 214 3.34 -3.31 13.91
N THR A 215 3.73 -2.74 12.77
CA THR A 215 3.50 -1.33 12.48
C THR A 215 2.06 -1.07 12.01
N TRP A 216 1.32 -2.13 11.67
CA TRP A 216 -0.06 -2.04 11.21
C TRP A 216 -0.93 -3.10 11.85
N GLU A 217 -2.19 -2.74 12.06
CA GLU A 217 -3.26 -3.59 12.55
C GLU A 217 -4.30 -3.78 11.43
N LEU A 218 -4.69 -5.03 11.16
CA LEU A 218 -5.77 -5.32 10.21
C LEU A 218 -7.13 -5.15 10.89
N ILE A 219 -7.92 -4.17 10.43
CA ILE A 219 -9.26 -3.88 10.97
C ILE A 219 -10.34 -4.66 10.22
N HIS A 220 -10.20 -4.80 8.90
CA HIS A 220 -11.20 -5.47 8.06
C HIS A 220 -10.55 -6.21 6.90
N SER A 221 -11.07 -7.41 6.61
CA SER A 221 -10.66 -8.22 5.48
C SER A 221 -11.87 -8.82 4.76
N GLU A 222 -11.80 -8.79 3.43
CA GLU A 222 -12.71 -9.49 2.52
C GLU A 222 -11.82 -10.20 1.50
N ASN A 223 -11.95 -11.51 1.35
CA ASN A 223 -11.07 -12.28 0.47
C ASN A 223 -11.65 -12.44 -0.94
N SER A 224 -12.98 -12.38 -1.07
CA SER A 224 -13.65 -12.47 -2.36
C SER A 224 -15.13 -12.11 -2.22
N ARG A 225 -15.52 -10.97 -2.79
CA ARG A 225 -16.90 -10.50 -2.82
C ARG A 225 -17.30 -10.11 -4.23
N TRP A 226 -18.50 -10.53 -4.64
CA TRP A 226 -19.11 -10.06 -5.87
C TRP A 226 -19.79 -8.72 -5.64
N TYR A 227 -19.42 -7.72 -6.44
CA TYR A 227 -20.19 -6.51 -6.66
C TYR A 227 -21.08 -6.70 -7.89
N ARG A 228 -22.39 -6.63 -7.67
CA ARG A 228 -23.39 -6.71 -8.73
C ARG A 228 -23.92 -5.30 -9.00
N LEU A 229 -23.81 -4.87 -10.25
CA LEU A 229 -24.33 -3.57 -10.68
C LEU A 229 -25.85 -3.57 -10.52
N PRO A 230 -26.43 -2.53 -9.88
CA PRO A 230 -27.87 -2.34 -9.87
C PRO A 230 -28.43 -2.20 -11.28
N ASP A 231 -29.67 -2.68 -11.48
CA ASP A 231 -30.36 -2.53 -12.76
C ASP A 231 -30.47 -1.05 -13.14
N GLY A 232 -30.16 -0.74 -14.40
CA GLY A 232 -30.18 0.63 -14.92
C GLY A 232 -28.93 1.47 -14.60
N LEU A 233 -28.00 0.99 -13.76
CA LEU A 233 -26.73 1.69 -13.56
C LEU A 233 -25.85 1.54 -14.80
N GLY A 234 -25.38 2.67 -15.36
CA GLY A 234 -24.51 2.68 -16.53
C GLY A 234 -25.23 2.74 -17.89
N THR A 235 -26.57 2.84 -17.92
CA THR A 235 -27.37 2.91 -19.16
C THR A 235 -27.02 4.06 -20.10
N HIS A 236 -26.48 5.16 -19.55
CA HIS A 236 -26.04 6.33 -20.31
C HIS A 236 -24.53 6.45 -20.43
N TRP A 237 -23.77 5.45 -19.97
CA TRP A 237 -22.33 5.50 -20.03
C TRP A 237 -21.86 5.10 -21.43
N PRO A 238 -20.81 5.74 -21.96
CA PRO A 238 -20.27 5.41 -23.28
C PRO A 238 -19.61 4.03 -23.32
N VAL A 239 -19.38 3.41 -22.16
CA VAL A 239 -18.76 2.09 -22.01
C VAL A 239 -19.65 1.22 -21.12
N LYS A 240 -19.77 -0.05 -21.50
CA LYS A 240 -20.50 -1.05 -20.74
C LYS A 240 -19.81 -1.30 -19.39
N LEU A 241 -20.56 -1.20 -18.31
CA LEU A 241 -20.11 -1.58 -16.97
C LEU A 241 -20.34 -3.08 -16.73
N GLU A 242 -19.43 -3.72 -15.99
CA GLU A 242 -19.50 -5.14 -15.66
C GLU A 242 -19.49 -5.41 -14.16
N ASN A 243 -20.11 -6.53 -13.77
CA ASN A 243 -20.00 -7.05 -12.41
C ASN A 243 -18.55 -7.40 -12.13
N THR A 244 -18.08 -7.12 -10.92
CA THR A 244 -16.70 -7.41 -10.54
C THR A 244 -16.64 -8.25 -9.28
N ARG A 245 -15.62 -9.09 -9.18
CA ARG A 245 -15.26 -9.80 -7.95
C ARG A 245 -14.02 -9.13 -7.38
N TYR A 246 -14.05 -8.73 -6.12
CA TYR A 246 -12.96 -7.99 -5.48
C TYR A 246 -12.59 -8.60 -4.12
N TRP A 247 -11.40 -8.27 -3.65
CA TRP A 247 -10.98 -8.46 -2.26
C TRP A 247 -10.62 -7.10 -1.67
N SER A 248 -10.68 -6.98 -0.35
CA SER A 248 -10.27 -5.75 0.32
C SER A 248 -9.57 -5.99 1.66
N ARG A 249 -8.74 -5.02 2.04
CA ARG A 249 -8.06 -4.94 3.32
C ARG A 249 -8.12 -3.52 3.83
N LEU A 250 -8.45 -3.35 5.10
CA LEU A 250 -8.35 -2.07 5.80
C LEU A 250 -7.39 -2.24 6.97
N TYR A 251 -6.26 -1.54 6.91
CA TYR A 251 -5.29 -1.49 7.99
C TYR A 251 -5.36 -0.16 8.73
N ARG A 252 -4.91 -0.14 9.99
CA ARG A 252 -4.65 1.06 10.79
C ARG A 252 -3.21 1.07 11.24
N ARG A 253 -2.55 2.22 11.10
CA ARG A 253 -1.21 2.45 11.65
C ARG A 253 -1.29 2.46 13.17
N VAL A 254 -0.41 1.69 13.83
CA VAL A 254 -0.26 1.70 15.30
C VAL A 254 0.93 2.52 15.75
#